data_AF-A0A1H9IVI9-F1
#
_entry.id   AF-A0A1H9IVI9-F1
#
_cell.length_a   1.000
_cell.length_b   1.000
_cell.length_c   1.000
_cell.angle_alpha   90.00
_cell.angle_beta   90.00
_cell.angle_gamma   90.00
#
_symmetry.space_group_name_H-M   'P 1'
#
loop_
_entity.id
_entity.type
_entity.pdbx_description
1 polymer ?
#
loop_
_entity_poly.entity_id
_entity_poly.type
_entity_poly.pdbx_seq_one_letter_code
_entity_poly.pdbx_strand_id
1 'polypeptide(L)'
;MVCADRLLDAWYRDHPALVLLRPLEALFRRVVRRRWERFLRGEGDIYRAPVPIVVVGNITVGGTGKTPLILWLIEACRRRGLRVGVVSRGYGAKPPYLPWRVAAEQSAEQAGDEPLLIVQRSGVPLAIDPDRPRAVRALLEAQALDLILCDDGLQHYRLARDLELVLIDASRGLGNRHCLPAGPLREPVERLAGVDAVLHNGAGEDPPGGYGFTLQPSALVHLASGERRPLDHFPPGTALHALAGIGNPRRFFATLEALHWRPIPHAFADHARYRAEQLRFSPALPVVMTEKDAVKCRAFAPADCWYLAVDAVPSPAFADWFDAALDRLLASR
;
A
#
# COMPACT_ATOMS: atom_id res chain seq x y z
N MET A 1 1.03 13.45 19.50
CA MET A 1 0.85 13.62 18.05
C MET A 1 1.58 14.89 17.60
N VAL A 2 2.92 14.93 17.72
CA VAL A 2 3.68 16.20 17.57
C VAL A 2 5.04 16.02 16.86
N CYS A 3 5.84 14.98 17.17
CA CYS A 3 7.19 14.88 16.57
C CYS A 3 7.22 14.25 15.17
N ALA A 4 6.46 13.17 14.93
CA ALA A 4 6.45 12.49 13.64
C ALA A 4 5.87 13.37 12.52
N ASP A 5 4.77 14.08 12.82
CA ASP A 5 4.13 15.00 11.86
C ASP A 5 5.02 16.23 11.60
N ARG A 6 5.71 16.76 12.61
CA ARG A 6 6.68 17.85 12.44
C ARG A 6 7.89 17.43 11.62
N LEU A 7 8.36 16.19 11.77
CA LEU A 7 9.47 15.66 10.98
C LEU A 7 9.07 15.46 9.53
N LEU A 8 7.85 14.93 9.30
CA LEU A 8 7.27 14.83 7.96
C LEU A 8 7.18 16.22 7.31
N ASP A 9 6.57 17.19 7.99
CA ASP A 9 6.49 18.57 7.53
C ASP A 9 7.88 19.16 7.24
N ALA A 10 8.87 18.91 8.11
CA ALA A 10 10.24 19.38 7.91
C ALA A 10 10.86 18.81 6.63
N TRP A 11 10.68 17.51 6.36
CA TRP A 11 11.18 16.87 5.14
C TRP A 11 10.56 17.41 3.85
N TYR A 12 9.27 17.74 3.88
CA TYR A 12 8.57 18.23 2.69
C TYR A 12 8.67 19.76 2.50
N ARG A 13 9.07 20.50 3.55
CA ARG A 13 9.38 21.95 3.48
C ARG A 13 10.88 22.28 3.44
N ASP A 14 11.73 21.26 3.35
CA ASP A 14 13.20 21.38 3.38
C ASP A 14 13.74 22.25 4.52
N HIS A 15 13.33 21.93 5.75
CA HIS A 15 13.68 22.74 6.92
C HIS A 15 15.21 22.75 7.17
N PRO A 16 15.85 23.91 7.41
CA PRO A 16 17.32 24.03 7.47
C PRO A 16 17.98 23.18 8.55
N ALA A 17 17.27 22.90 9.66
CA ALA A 17 17.77 22.01 10.72
C ALA A 17 18.08 20.57 10.24
N LEU A 18 17.53 20.13 9.10
CA LEU A 18 17.80 18.81 8.53
C LEU A 18 19.27 18.64 8.08
N VAL A 19 20.00 19.74 7.87
CA VAL A 19 21.44 19.71 7.55
C VAL A 19 22.24 18.98 8.63
N LEU A 20 21.84 19.09 9.90
CA LEU A 20 22.49 18.41 11.02
C LEU A 20 22.36 16.88 10.95
N LEU A 21 21.38 16.36 10.19
CA LEU A 21 21.13 14.93 10.02
C LEU A 21 21.88 14.33 8.82
N ARG A 22 22.55 15.14 7.99
CA ARG A 22 23.27 14.69 6.79
C ARG A 22 24.40 13.68 7.07
N PRO A 23 25.17 13.76 8.17
CA PRO A 23 26.16 12.72 8.48
C PRO A 23 25.51 11.34 8.71
N LEU A 24 24.35 11.33 9.38
CA LEU A 24 23.58 10.10 9.61
C LEU A 24 22.96 9.58 8.30
N GLU A 25 22.47 10.48 7.44
CA GLU A 25 22.02 10.12 6.09
C GLU A 25 23.14 9.48 5.27
N ALA A 26 24.37 10.02 5.31
CA ALA A 26 25.49 9.47 4.56
C ALA A 26 25.81 8.03 5.00
N LEU A 27 25.78 7.76 6.31
CA LEU A 27 25.92 6.42 6.85
C LEU A 27 24.78 5.50 6.39
N PHE A 28 23.53 5.97 6.49
CA PHE A 28 22.35 5.23 6.03
C PHE A 28 22.43 4.87 4.54
N ARG A 29 22.74 5.84 3.67
CA ARG A 29 22.94 5.65 2.23
C ARG A 29 24.04 4.62 1.95
N ARG A 30 25.15 4.67 2.68
CA ARG A 30 26.23 3.68 2.54
C ARG A 30 25.76 2.28 2.88
N VAL A 31 24.98 2.09 3.94
CA VAL A 31 24.43 0.78 4.33
C VAL A 31 23.46 0.26 3.27
N VAL A 32 22.53 1.10 2.81
CA VAL A 32 21.52 0.71 1.80
C VAL A 32 22.19 0.38 0.48
N ARG A 33 23.11 1.22 -0.02
CA ARG A 33 23.86 0.95 -1.26
C ARG A 33 24.65 -0.35 -1.19
N ARG A 34 25.37 -0.59 -0.09
CA ARG A 34 26.08 -1.86 0.11
C ARG A 34 25.16 -3.06 0.06
N ARG A 35 23.97 -2.98 0.67
CA ARG A 35 22.99 -4.07 0.64
C ARG A 35 22.52 -4.35 -0.79
N TRP A 36 22.25 -3.31 -1.56
CA TRP A 36 21.86 -3.42 -2.97
C TRP A 36 22.99 -3.99 -3.85
N GLU A 37 24.21 -3.48 -3.71
CA GLU A 37 25.35 -3.96 -4.47
C GLU A 37 25.67 -5.44 -4.16
N ARG A 38 25.54 -5.86 -2.90
CA ARG A 38 25.68 -7.26 -2.50
C ARG A 38 24.63 -8.14 -3.18
N PHE A 39 23.38 -7.69 -3.22
CA PHE A 39 22.31 -8.39 -3.92
C PHE A 39 22.60 -8.56 -5.41
N LEU A 40 23.03 -7.48 -6.09
CA LEU A 40 23.40 -7.52 -7.50
C LEU A 40 24.57 -8.47 -7.80
N ARG A 41 25.51 -8.62 -6.86
CA ARG A 41 26.61 -9.57 -6.94
C ARG A 41 26.22 -11.01 -6.55
N GLY A 42 24.96 -11.25 -6.21
CA GLY A 42 24.49 -12.56 -5.75
C GLY A 42 25.01 -12.96 -4.38
N GLU A 43 25.50 -12.01 -3.57
CA GLU A 43 26.09 -12.30 -2.27
C GLU A 43 25.03 -12.45 -1.17
N GLY A 44 25.01 -13.62 -0.55
CA GLY A 44 24.17 -13.93 0.61
C GLY A 44 23.15 -15.03 0.31
N ASP A 45 22.30 -15.31 1.30
CA ASP A 45 21.21 -16.27 1.17
C ASP A 45 20.04 -15.63 0.40
N ILE A 46 20.10 -15.72 -0.93
CA ILE A 46 19.09 -15.23 -1.86
C ILE A 46 18.24 -16.42 -2.32
N TYR A 47 16.98 -16.44 -1.92
CA TYR A 47 16.04 -17.45 -2.34
C TYR A 47 15.41 -17.08 -3.68
N ARG A 48 15.50 -17.99 -4.66
CA ARG A 48 14.79 -17.89 -5.94
C ARG A 48 13.59 -18.83 -5.94
N ALA A 49 12.40 -18.26 -6.11
CA ALA A 49 11.18 -19.03 -6.21
C ALA A 49 11.09 -19.75 -7.57
N PRO A 50 10.39 -20.90 -7.63
CA PRO A 50 10.13 -21.61 -8.88
C PRO A 50 9.18 -20.83 -9.81
N VAL A 51 8.37 -19.93 -9.24
CA VAL A 51 7.42 -19.06 -9.96
C VAL A 51 7.93 -17.62 -10.01
N PRO A 52 7.50 -16.80 -11.00
CA PRO A 52 7.81 -15.38 -11.04
C PRO A 52 7.39 -14.62 -9.77
N ILE A 53 8.27 -13.73 -9.30
CA ILE A 53 8.03 -12.80 -8.20
C ILE A 53 7.98 -11.37 -8.74
N VAL A 54 6.83 -10.70 -8.59
CA VAL A 54 6.68 -9.26 -8.86
C VAL A 54 6.68 -8.50 -7.54
N VAL A 55 7.68 -7.66 -7.33
CA VAL A 55 7.80 -6.82 -6.14
C VAL A 55 7.12 -5.48 -6.39
N VAL A 56 6.25 -5.08 -5.47
CA VAL A 56 5.63 -3.76 -5.46
C VAL A 56 6.05 -3.05 -4.19
N GLY A 57 6.58 -1.83 -4.29
CA GLY A 57 6.95 -1.08 -3.11
C GLY A 57 7.06 0.41 -3.36
N ASN A 58 7.60 1.12 -2.37
CA ASN A 58 7.94 2.52 -2.51
C ASN A 58 9.28 2.85 -1.85
N ILE A 59 9.92 3.91 -2.34
CA ILE A 59 11.19 4.39 -1.79
C ILE A 59 11.01 5.53 -0.79
N THR A 60 9.79 6.02 -0.56
CA THR A 60 9.48 7.05 0.43
C THR A 60 8.88 6.44 1.70
N VAL A 61 8.90 7.16 2.83
CA VAL A 61 8.08 6.83 4.00
C VAL A 61 6.68 7.42 3.82
N GLY A 62 5.65 6.60 4.03
CA GLY A 62 4.24 6.98 3.91
C GLY A 62 3.45 6.11 2.93
N GLY A 63 2.13 6.33 2.90
CA GLY A 63 1.21 5.62 2.01
C GLY A 63 1.26 6.14 0.58
N THR A 64 1.68 5.30 -0.36
CA THR A 64 1.75 5.60 -1.81
C THR A 64 0.61 4.97 -2.61
N GLY A 65 -0.39 4.38 -1.96
CA GLY A 65 -1.49 3.67 -2.62
C GLY A 65 -1.11 2.29 -3.16
N LYS A 66 -0.22 1.58 -2.46
CA LYS A 66 0.17 0.20 -2.82
C LYS A 66 -1.01 -0.76 -2.83
N THR A 67 -1.83 -0.74 -1.78
CA THR A 67 -2.90 -1.72 -1.61
C THR A 67 -3.90 -1.73 -2.77
N PRO A 68 -4.43 -0.59 -3.25
CA PRO A 68 -5.26 -0.57 -4.45
C PRO A 68 -4.55 -1.06 -5.72
N LEU A 69 -3.26 -0.76 -5.90
CA LEU A 69 -2.51 -1.26 -7.06
C LEU A 69 -2.30 -2.78 -6.98
N ILE A 70 -2.00 -3.32 -5.80
CA ILE A 70 -1.90 -4.77 -5.59
C ILE A 70 -3.23 -5.44 -5.96
N LEU A 71 -4.37 -4.89 -5.53
CA LEU A 71 -5.69 -5.39 -5.91
C LEU A 71 -5.89 -5.39 -7.44
N TRP A 72 -5.50 -4.30 -8.11
CA TRP A 72 -5.55 -4.24 -9.57
C TRP A 72 -4.65 -5.31 -10.22
N LEU A 73 -3.42 -5.50 -9.73
CA LEU A 73 -2.48 -6.50 -10.26
C LEU A 73 -3.00 -7.93 -10.07
N ILE A 74 -3.63 -8.24 -8.93
CA ILE A 74 -4.27 -9.52 -8.68
C ILE A 74 -5.32 -9.79 -9.76
N GLU A 75 -6.22 -8.84 -9.99
CA GLU A 75 -7.30 -8.99 -10.98
C GLU A 75 -6.77 -9.01 -12.41
N ALA A 76 -5.74 -8.20 -12.74
CA ALA A 76 -5.08 -8.22 -14.05
C ALA A 76 -4.53 -9.63 -14.37
N CYS A 77 -3.79 -10.23 -13.44
CA CYS A 77 -3.27 -11.58 -13.58
C CYS A 77 -4.39 -12.64 -13.64
N ARG A 78 -5.44 -12.51 -12.82
CA ARG A 78 -6.59 -13.44 -12.81
C ARG A 78 -7.39 -13.42 -14.10
N ARG A 79 -7.55 -12.26 -14.75
CA ARG A 79 -8.19 -12.16 -16.07
C ARG A 79 -7.44 -12.98 -17.13
N ARG A 80 -6.16 -13.27 -16.90
CA ARG A 80 -5.33 -14.13 -17.75
C ARG A 80 -5.31 -15.59 -17.30
N GLY A 81 -6.16 -15.97 -16.34
CA GLY A 81 -6.28 -17.33 -15.83
C GLY A 81 -5.17 -17.73 -14.85
N LEU A 82 -4.34 -16.79 -14.37
CA LEU A 82 -3.23 -17.11 -13.48
C LEU A 82 -3.67 -17.26 -12.02
N ARG A 83 -3.07 -18.24 -11.33
CA ARG A 83 -3.19 -18.43 -9.89
C ARG A 83 -2.17 -17.56 -9.18
N VAL A 84 -2.65 -16.46 -8.58
CA VAL A 84 -1.80 -15.46 -7.93
C VAL A 84 -1.75 -15.70 -6.43
N GLY A 85 -0.56 -15.61 -5.83
CA GLY A 85 -0.40 -15.47 -4.38
C GLY A 85 0.17 -14.10 -4.00
N VAL A 86 -0.02 -13.69 -2.75
CA VAL A 86 0.55 -12.44 -2.22
C VAL A 86 1.37 -12.73 -0.97
N VAL A 87 2.57 -12.15 -0.90
CA VAL A 87 3.35 -12.14 0.34
C VAL A 87 3.54 -10.73 0.83
N SER A 88 3.43 -10.53 2.15
CA SER A 88 3.70 -9.25 2.80
C SER A 88 4.53 -9.45 4.07
N ARG A 89 5.03 -8.37 4.64
CA ARG A 89 5.73 -8.41 5.94
C ARG A 89 4.78 -8.64 7.11
N GLY A 90 3.53 -8.15 7.01
CA GLY A 90 2.62 -8.06 8.15
C GLY A 90 3.03 -6.96 9.13
N TYR A 91 3.32 -5.75 8.64
CA TYR A 91 3.74 -4.64 9.51
C TYR A 91 2.65 -4.31 10.56
N GLY A 92 3.03 -4.31 11.83
CA GLY A 92 2.11 -4.09 12.96
C GLY A 92 1.24 -5.30 13.32
N ALA A 93 1.28 -6.38 12.53
CA ALA A 93 0.56 -7.62 12.81
C ALA A 93 1.21 -8.43 13.94
N LYS A 94 0.40 -9.19 14.65
CA LYS A 94 0.80 -10.10 15.73
C LYS A 94 0.19 -11.49 15.49
N PRO A 95 0.64 -12.21 14.45
CA PRO A 95 0.14 -13.54 14.18
C PRO A 95 0.58 -14.51 15.29
N PRO A 96 -0.20 -15.55 15.59
CA PRO A 96 0.16 -16.58 16.57
C PRO A 96 1.47 -17.32 16.26
N TYR A 97 1.78 -17.52 14.98
CA TYR A 97 3.02 -18.14 14.50
C TYR A 97 3.42 -17.57 13.14
N LEU A 98 4.62 -17.89 12.66
CA LEU A 98 5.14 -17.44 11.37
C LEU A 98 5.75 -18.63 10.60
N PRO A 99 5.57 -18.72 9.26
CA PRO A 99 4.74 -17.84 8.42
C PRO A 99 3.24 -18.00 8.72
N TRP A 100 2.45 -16.94 8.55
CA TRP A 100 1.02 -16.94 8.85
C TRP A 100 0.18 -16.72 7.60
N ARG A 101 -0.79 -17.59 7.35
CA ARG A 101 -1.77 -17.43 6.26
C ARG A 101 -2.92 -16.55 6.73
N VAL A 102 -3.16 -15.47 6.01
CA VAL A 102 -4.22 -14.51 6.33
C VAL A 102 -5.56 -15.03 5.79
N ALA A 103 -6.60 -14.91 6.61
CA ALA A 103 -7.99 -15.24 6.27
C ALA A 103 -8.90 -14.02 6.54
N ALA A 104 -10.01 -13.92 5.82
CA ALA A 104 -10.87 -12.73 5.79
C ALA A 104 -11.55 -12.43 7.14
N GLU A 105 -11.75 -13.46 7.96
CA GLU A 105 -12.44 -13.42 9.24
C GLU A 105 -11.50 -13.04 10.41
N GLN A 106 -10.19 -13.00 10.16
CA GLN A 106 -9.20 -12.67 11.19
C GLN A 106 -9.26 -11.19 11.59
N SER A 107 -8.70 -10.87 12.74
CA SER A 107 -8.61 -9.48 13.19
C SER A 107 -7.43 -8.75 12.52
N ALA A 108 -7.56 -7.43 12.39
CA ALA A 108 -6.47 -6.56 11.93
C ALA A 108 -5.23 -6.67 12.84
N GLU A 109 -5.40 -6.95 14.13
CA GLU A 109 -4.26 -7.16 15.04
C GLU A 109 -3.47 -8.42 14.67
N GLN A 110 -4.13 -9.50 14.26
CA GLN A 110 -3.47 -10.75 13.88
C GLN A 110 -2.87 -10.71 12.47
N ALA A 111 -3.64 -10.21 11.51
CA ALA A 111 -3.30 -10.25 10.08
C ALA A 111 -2.56 -8.99 9.58
N GLY A 112 -2.71 -7.86 10.28
CA GLY A 112 -2.31 -6.54 9.80
C GLY A 112 -3.35 -5.90 8.89
N ASP A 113 -3.44 -4.57 8.91
CA ASP A 113 -4.47 -3.80 8.19
C ASP A 113 -4.46 -4.06 6.68
N GLU A 114 -3.29 -3.91 6.02
CA GLU A 114 -3.16 -4.03 4.56
C GLU A 114 -3.29 -5.50 4.08
N PRO A 115 -2.63 -6.50 4.69
CA PRO A 115 -2.82 -7.90 4.32
C PRO A 115 -4.27 -8.36 4.45
N LEU A 116 -4.94 -7.99 5.56
CA LEU A 116 -6.34 -8.35 5.77
C LEU A 116 -7.26 -7.68 4.75
N LEU A 117 -7.04 -6.40 4.44
CA LEU A 117 -7.77 -5.69 3.39
C LEU A 117 -7.64 -6.40 2.03
N ILE A 118 -6.43 -6.81 1.64
CA ILE A 118 -6.18 -7.51 0.37
C ILE A 118 -6.98 -8.81 0.32
N VAL A 119 -6.93 -9.62 1.38
CA VAL A 119 -7.66 -10.90 1.45
C VAL A 119 -9.17 -10.67 1.44
N GLN A 120 -9.69 -9.70 2.19
CA GLN A 120 -11.13 -9.42 2.21
C GLN A 120 -11.66 -8.93 0.85
N ARG A 121 -10.87 -8.16 0.11
CA ARG A 121 -11.27 -7.60 -1.19
C ARG A 121 -11.14 -8.58 -2.35
N SER A 122 -10.17 -9.50 -2.30
CA SER A 122 -9.82 -10.34 -3.45
C SER A 122 -9.94 -11.84 -3.18
N GLY A 123 -9.98 -12.29 -1.93
CA GLY A 123 -9.85 -13.70 -1.56
C GLY A 123 -8.52 -14.34 -2.00
N VAL A 124 -7.52 -13.53 -2.37
CA VAL A 124 -6.23 -14.05 -2.83
C VAL A 124 -5.53 -14.80 -1.69
N PRO A 125 -4.85 -15.93 -1.98
CA PRO A 125 -4.01 -16.55 -0.98
C PRO A 125 -2.87 -15.62 -0.57
N LEU A 126 -2.83 -15.26 0.71
CA LEU A 126 -1.85 -14.32 1.26
C LEU A 126 -1.16 -14.89 2.49
N ALA A 127 0.17 -14.75 2.54
CA ALA A 127 0.96 -15.06 3.73
C ALA A 127 1.78 -13.85 4.20
N ILE A 128 1.93 -13.72 5.52
CA ILE A 128 2.79 -12.72 6.15
C ILE A 128 3.99 -13.39 6.83
N ASP A 129 5.18 -12.83 6.62
CA ASP A 129 6.40 -13.17 7.36
C ASP A 129 7.45 -12.05 7.26
N PRO A 130 8.13 -11.68 8.37
CA PRO A 130 9.37 -10.90 8.37
C PRO A 130 10.51 -11.44 7.48
N ASP A 131 10.46 -12.71 7.09
CA ASP A 131 11.31 -13.37 6.11
C ASP A 131 10.49 -13.82 4.88
N ARG A 132 10.43 -12.96 3.84
CA ARG A 132 9.62 -13.18 2.63
C ARG A 132 9.82 -14.56 1.97
N PRO A 133 11.05 -15.08 1.81
CA PRO A 133 11.29 -16.44 1.36
C PRO A 133 10.48 -17.51 2.10
N ARG A 134 10.32 -17.41 3.44
CA ARG A 134 9.52 -18.36 4.22
C ARG A 134 8.03 -18.24 3.90
N ALA A 135 7.51 -17.01 3.77
CA ALA A 135 6.13 -16.79 3.34
C ALA A 135 5.86 -17.36 1.93
N VAL A 136 6.80 -17.16 1.00
CA VAL A 136 6.69 -17.69 -0.37
C VAL A 136 6.65 -19.21 -0.35
N ARG A 137 7.58 -19.87 0.37
CA ARG A 137 7.61 -21.34 0.48
C ARG A 137 6.30 -21.88 1.05
N ALA A 138 5.82 -21.30 2.15
CA ALA A 138 4.57 -21.73 2.76
C ALA A 138 3.35 -21.59 1.83
N LEU A 139 3.30 -20.55 1.00
CA LEU A 139 2.21 -20.42 0.01
C LEU A 139 2.29 -21.46 -1.10
N LEU A 140 3.49 -21.74 -1.61
CA LEU A 140 3.73 -22.71 -2.68
C LEU A 140 3.54 -24.16 -2.22
N GLU A 141 3.86 -24.46 -0.96
CA GLU A 141 3.57 -25.75 -0.32
C GLU A 141 2.06 -25.95 -0.12
N ALA A 142 1.32 -24.88 0.19
CA ALA A 142 -0.11 -24.96 0.47
C ALA A 142 -0.98 -25.00 -0.79
N GLN A 143 -0.56 -24.41 -1.90
CA GLN A 143 -1.27 -24.50 -3.17
C GLN A 143 -0.38 -24.22 -4.37
N ALA A 144 -0.80 -24.71 -5.53
CA ALA A 144 -0.15 -24.35 -6.79
C ALA A 144 -0.47 -22.90 -7.18
N LEU A 145 0.57 -22.12 -7.43
CA LEU A 145 0.52 -20.73 -7.87
C LEU A 145 1.36 -20.58 -9.13
N ASP A 146 0.99 -19.65 -9.99
CA ASP A 146 1.70 -19.33 -11.23
C ASP A 146 2.55 -18.06 -11.07
N LEU A 147 2.19 -17.18 -10.12
CA LEU A 147 2.86 -15.91 -9.87
C LEU A 147 2.65 -15.46 -8.42
N ILE A 148 3.65 -14.78 -7.84
CA ILE A 148 3.53 -14.17 -6.51
C ILE A 148 3.81 -12.67 -6.58
N LEU A 149 2.90 -11.89 -5.99
CA LEU A 149 3.08 -10.46 -5.72
C LEU A 149 3.70 -10.28 -4.33
N CYS A 150 4.77 -9.51 -4.23
CA CYS A 150 5.40 -9.17 -2.96
C CYS A 150 5.13 -7.70 -2.61
N ASP A 151 4.31 -7.48 -1.58
CA ASP A 151 3.97 -6.17 -1.06
C ASP A 151 5.08 -5.61 -0.13
N ASP A 152 5.50 -4.37 -0.41
CA ASP A 152 6.60 -3.63 0.22
C ASP A 152 7.94 -4.40 0.24
N GLY A 153 8.21 -5.13 -0.85
CA GLY A 153 9.37 -6.04 -0.98
C GLY A 153 10.68 -5.38 -1.42
N LEU A 154 10.69 -4.10 -1.81
CA LEU A 154 11.85 -3.45 -2.45
C LEU A 154 13.12 -3.58 -1.60
N GLN A 155 13.02 -3.35 -0.29
CA GLN A 155 14.17 -3.44 0.61
C GLN A 155 14.52 -4.88 1.05
N HIS A 156 13.83 -5.90 0.54
CA HIS A 156 14.05 -7.29 0.93
C HIS A 156 14.89 -8.08 -0.06
N TYR A 157 16.21 -7.88 0.00
CA TYR A 157 17.18 -8.51 -0.92
C TYR A 157 17.40 -10.01 -0.75
N ARG A 158 16.81 -10.66 0.27
CA ARG A 158 16.88 -12.13 0.42
C ARG A 158 15.90 -12.88 -0.47
N LEU A 159 14.92 -12.19 -1.07
CA LEU A 159 14.04 -12.76 -2.08
C LEU A 159 14.51 -12.31 -3.47
N ALA A 160 14.80 -13.25 -4.36
CA ALA A 160 14.99 -12.92 -5.77
C ALA A 160 13.67 -12.42 -6.37
N ARG A 161 13.78 -11.45 -7.25
CA ARG A 161 12.66 -10.74 -7.88
C ARG A 161 12.83 -10.78 -9.38
N ASP A 162 11.74 -10.93 -10.11
CA ASP A 162 11.75 -10.95 -11.58
C ASP A 162 11.22 -9.65 -12.18
N LEU A 163 10.39 -8.92 -11.42
CA LEU A 163 9.91 -7.57 -11.78
C LEU A 163 9.83 -6.68 -10.54
N GLU A 164 10.18 -5.41 -10.67
CA GLU A 164 10.06 -4.39 -9.62
C GLU A 164 9.24 -3.19 -10.08
N LEU A 165 8.16 -2.93 -9.32
CA LEU A 165 7.27 -1.79 -9.48
C LEU A 165 7.43 -0.84 -8.30
N VAL A 166 7.79 0.42 -8.56
CA VAL A 166 7.92 1.45 -7.53
C VAL A 166 6.81 2.47 -7.62
N LEU A 167 6.12 2.71 -6.50
CA LEU A 167 5.08 3.72 -6.41
C LEU A 167 5.62 5.01 -5.81
N ILE A 168 5.24 6.11 -6.43
CA ILE A 168 5.47 7.49 -5.99
C ILE A 168 4.11 8.18 -5.87
N ASP A 169 3.89 8.93 -4.80
CA ASP A 169 2.72 9.82 -4.72
C ASP A 169 3.01 11.05 -5.59
N ALA A 170 2.20 11.31 -6.63
CA ALA A 170 2.44 12.37 -7.60
C ALA A 170 2.40 13.77 -6.97
N SER A 171 1.59 13.96 -5.92
CA SER A 171 1.47 15.25 -5.22
C SER A 171 2.64 15.53 -4.30
N ARG A 172 3.18 14.49 -3.66
CA ARG A 172 4.28 14.60 -2.69
C ARG A 172 5.66 14.45 -3.32
N GLY A 173 5.73 13.77 -4.46
CA GLY A 173 6.97 13.41 -5.11
C GLY A 173 7.92 12.66 -4.17
N LEU A 174 9.19 13.08 -4.17
CA LEU A 174 10.28 12.48 -3.38
C LEU A 174 10.66 13.32 -2.14
N GLY A 175 9.84 14.29 -1.75
CA GLY A 175 10.15 15.27 -0.71
C GLY A 175 11.43 16.06 -1.02
N ASN A 176 12.28 16.31 -0.01
CA ASN A 176 13.59 16.94 -0.18
C ASN A 176 14.66 16.04 -0.85
N ARG A 177 14.30 14.86 -1.36
CA ARG A 177 15.20 13.92 -2.06
C ARG A 177 16.35 13.37 -1.20
N HIS A 178 16.31 13.60 0.11
CA HIS A 178 17.27 13.05 1.07
C HIS A 178 16.77 11.71 1.62
N CYS A 179 17.72 10.84 1.96
CA CYS A 179 17.42 9.59 2.67
C CYS A 179 17.20 9.81 4.16
N LEU A 180 16.60 8.82 4.81
CA LEU A 180 16.46 8.81 6.26
C LEU A 180 17.83 8.97 6.95
N PRO A 181 17.91 9.73 8.06
CA PRO A 181 16.86 10.52 8.69
C PRO A 181 16.71 11.97 8.16
N ALA A 182 17.57 12.43 7.25
CA ALA A 182 17.56 13.80 6.72
C ALA A 182 16.40 14.09 5.75
N GLY A 183 15.79 13.03 5.20
CA GLY A 183 14.64 13.11 4.31
C GLY A 183 13.77 11.85 4.37
N PRO A 184 12.71 11.79 3.55
CA PRO A 184 11.71 10.74 3.61
C PRO A 184 12.12 9.48 2.82
N LEU A 185 13.30 9.43 2.20
CA LEU A 185 13.66 8.30 1.34
C LEU A 185 14.25 7.12 2.13
N ARG A 186 13.69 5.93 1.90
CA ARG A 186 14.20 4.62 2.36
C ARG A 186 15.33 4.09 1.48
N GLU A 187 15.36 4.51 0.23
CA GLU A 187 16.40 4.20 -0.75
C GLU A 187 16.77 5.47 -1.53
N PRO A 188 18.03 5.62 -1.97
CA PRO A 188 18.42 6.78 -2.77
C PRO A 188 17.61 6.89 -4.06
N VAL A 189 17.41 8.10 -4.58
CA VAL A 189 16.66 8.35 -5.84
C VAL A 189 17.25 7.57 -7.01
N GLU A 190 18.58 7.39 -7.03
CA GLU A 190 19.29 6.58 -8.02
C GLU A 190 18.74 5.15 -8.16
N ARG A 191 18.08 4.63 -7.13
CA ARG A 191 17.44 3.31 -7.14
C ARG A 191 16.36 3.17 -8.21
N LEU A 192 15.67 4.27 -8.54
CA LEU A 192 14.61 4.31 -9.55
C LEU A 192 15.13 3.99 -10.96
N ALA A 193 16.43 4.15 -11.23
CA ALA A 193 16.99 3.79 -12.52
C ALA A 193 17.14 2.27 -12.73
N GLY A 194 17.02 1.49 -11.66
CA GLY A 194 17.18 0.03 -11.69
C GLY A 194 15.89 -0.74 -11.40
N VAL A 195 14.73 -0.13 -11.61
CA VAL A 195 13.42 -0.80 -11.49
C VAL A 195 12.75 -0.87 -12.85
N ASP A 196 11.82 -1.81 -13.02
CA ASP A 196 11.20 -2.06 -14.31
C ASP A 196 10.10 -1.06 -14.64
N ALA A 197 9.37 -0.56 -13.63
CA ALA A 197 8.42 0.53 -13.81
C ALA A 197 8.28 1.40 -12.55
N VAL A 198 8.04 2.70 -12.79
CA VAL A 198 7.70 3.69 -11.78
C VAL A 198 6.26 4.14 -12.00
N LEU A 199 5.41 4.02 -10.98
CA LEU A 199 4.00 4.40 -11.02
C LEU A 199 3.74 5.62 -10.13
N HIS A 200 3.05 6.60 -10.68
CA HIS A 200 2.73 7.87 -10.03
C HIS A 200 1.26 7.93 -9.65
N ASN A 201 0.99 7.77 -8.35
CA ASN A 201 -0.35 7.80 -7.79
C ASN A 201 -0.90 9.22 -7.76
N GLY A 202 -2.02 9.45 -8.43
CA GLY A 202 -2.67 10.75 -8.57
C GLY A 202 -2.27 11.50 -9.85
N ALA A 203 -1.47 10.89 -10.73
CA ALA A 203 -1.21 11.42 -12.05
C ALA A 203 -2.31 10.95 -13.02
N GLY A 204 -3.00 11.91 -13.65
CA GLY A 204 -4.04 11.62 -14.66
C GLY A 204 -3.50 11.22 -16.03
N GLU A 205 -2.21 11.48 -16.26
CA GLU A 205 -1.47 11.13 -17.48
C GLU A 205 -0.12 10.52 -17.09
N ASP A 206 0.53 9.85 -18.04
CA ASP A 206 1.85 9.26 -17.84
C ASP A 206 2.93 10.34 -17.75
N PRO A 207 3.66 10.45 -16.63
CA PRO A 207 4.78 11.38 -16.52
C PRO A 207 6.00 10.87 -17.30
N PRO A 208 6.97 11.74 -17.62
CA PRO A 208 8.21 11.31 -18.27
C PRO A 208 8.93 10.23 -17.46
N GLY A 209 9.18 9.07 -18.08
CA GLY A 209 9.90 7.96 -17.47
C GLY A 209 9.12 7.15 -16.43
N GLY A 210 7.78 7.25 -16.43
CA GLY A 210 6.92 6.45 -15.57
C GLY A 210 5.50 6.37 -16.09
N TYR A 211 4.61 5.80 -15.29
CA TYR A 211 3.20 5.63 -15.60
C TYR A 211 2.32 6.33 -14.58
N GLY A 212 1.21 6.90 -15.02
CA GLY A 212 0.19 7.47 -14.16
C GLY A 212 -0.80 6.42 -13.70
N PHE A 213 -1.31 6.58 -12.49
CA PHE A 213 -2.55 5.93 -12.09
C PHE A 213 -3.33 6.80 -11.12
N THR A 214 -4.65 6.68 -11.15
CA THR A 214 -5.53 7.38 -10.21
C THR A 214 -6.21 6.37 -9.29
N LEU A 215 -6.70 6.86 -8.14
CA LEU A 215 -7.59 6.09 -7.29
C LEU A 215 -8.99 6.64 -7.51
N GLN A 216 -9.92 5.79 -7.92
CA GLN A 216 -11.31 6.16 -8.17
C GLN A 216 -12.22 5.51 -7.13
N PRO A 217 -13.11 6.27 -6.49
CA PRO A 217 -14.17 5.69 -5.68
C PRO A 217 -15.04 4.76 -6.54
N SER A 218 -15.38 3.59 -6.01
CA SER A 218 -16.20 2.61 -6.73
C SER A 218 -17.51 2.26 -6.04
N ALA A 219 -17.55 2.30 -4.71
CA ALA A 219 -18.78 2.06 -3.95
C ALA A 219 -18.69 2.63 -2.53
N LEU A 220 -19.85 2.88 -1.94
CA LEU A 220 -20.00 2.92 -0.49
C LEU A 220 -20.28 1.51 0.01
N VAL A 221 -19.60 1.09 1.07
CA VAL A 221 -19.86 -0.23 1.66
C VAL A 221 -20.20 -0.09 3.12
N HIS A 222 -21.36 -0.63 3.49
CA HIS A 222 -21.82 -0.67 4.86
C HIS A 222 -20.92 -1.61 5.67
N LEU A 223 -20.33 -1.10 6.75
CA LEU A 223 -19.26 -1.79 7.45
C LEU A 223 -19.73 -3.07 8.15
N ALA A 224 -20.93 -3.04 8.73
CA ALA A 224 -21.47 -4.18 9.48
C ALA A 224 -22.05 -5.29 8.58
N SER A 225 -22.81 -4.92 7.54
CA SER A 225 -23.49 -5.90 6.68
C SER A 225 -22.69 -6.28 5.43
N GLY A 226 -21.68 -5.49 5.05
CA GLY A 226 -20.98 -5.63 3.77
C GLY A 226 -21.80 -5.19 2.55
N GLU A 227 -22.98 -4.61 2.78
CA GLU A 227 -23.86 -4.13 1.72
C GLU A 227 -23.17 -3.05 0.89
N ARG A 228 -23.12 -3.24 -0.43
CA ARG A 228 -22.52 -2.29 -1.37
C ARG A 228 -23.61 -1.39 -1.95
N ARG A 229 -23.40 -0.09 -1.84
CA ARG A 229 -24.26 0.95 -2.38
C ARG A 229 -23.49 1.81 -3.40
N PRO A 230 -24.17 2.30 -4.45
CA PRO A 230 -23.58 3.23 -5.40
C PRO A 230 -23.20 4.55 -4.73
N LEU A 231 -22.35 5.35 -5.40
CA LEU A 231 -21.83 6.61 -4.86
C LEU A 231 -22.89 7.72 -4.79
N ASP A 232 -24.05 7.55 -5.44
CA ASP A 232 -25.20 8.45 -5.36
C ASP A 232 -26.16 8.09 -4.21
N HIS A 233 -25.83 7.09 -3.38
CA HIS A 233 -26.64 6.66 -2.25
C HIS A 233 -26.95 7.80 -1.27
N PHE A 234 -25.94 8.62 -0.97
CA PHE A 234 -26.13 9.86 -0.22
C PHE A 234 -26.35 11.02 -1.19
N PRO A 235 -27.45 11.78 -1.04
CA PRO A 235 -27.71 12.95 -1.88
C PRO A 235 -26.56 13.97 -1.84
N PRO A 236 -26.33 14.72 -2.93
CA PRO A 236 -25.42 15.86 -2.91
C PRO A 236 -25.76 16.84 -1.75
N GLY A 237 -24.73 17.32 -1.06
CA GLY A 237 -24.83 18.18 0.11
C GLY A 237 -24.96 17.45 1.45
N THR A 238 -25.04 16.11 1.46
CA THR A 238 -25.11 15.32 2.69
C THR A 238 -23.92 15.60 3.61
N ALA A 239 -24.20 16.02 4.84
CA ALA A 239 -23.20 16.15 5.89
C ALA A 239 -22.90 14.78 6.51
N LEU A 240 -21.62 14.47 6.70
CA LEU A 240 -21.16 13.20 7.23
C LEU A 240 -19.87 13.36 8.02
N HIS A 241 -19.55 12.42 8.90
CA HIS A 241 -18.26 12.36 9.56
C HIS A 241 -17.27 11.57 8.72
N ALA A 242 -16.15 12.18 8.34
CA ALA A 242 -15.12 11.54 7.54
C ALA A 242 -13.93 11.14 8.41
N LEU A 243 -13.66 9.84 8.53
CA LEU A 243 -12.58 9.32 9.37
C LEU A 243 -11.42 8.79 8.51
N ALA A 244 -10.20 9.25 8.79
CA ALA A 244 -9.02 8.79 8.07
C ALA A 244 -7.76 8.70 8.95
N GLY A 245 -7.24 7.49 9.11
CA GLY A 245 -5.97 7.13 9.75
C GLY A 245 -4.93 6.64 8.75
N ILE A 246 -4.68 7.44 7.72
CA ILE A 246 -3.74 7.16 6.62
C ILE A 246 -2.68 8.25 6.52
N GLY A 247 -1.57 7.98 5.81
CA GLY A 247 -0.47 8.96 5.65
C GLY A 247 -0.81 10.28 4.94
N ASN A 248 -1.98 10.41 4.31
CA ASN A 248 -2.50 11.69 3.78
C ASN A 248 -4.04 11.76 3.90
N PRO A 249 -4.59 12.10 5.08
CA PRO A 249 -6.04 12.15 5.32
C PRO A 249 -6.77 13.17 4.43
N ARG A 250 -6.09 14.28 4.07
CA ARG A 250 -6.69 15.36 3.26
C ARG A 250 -7.16 14.86 1.90
N ARG A 251 -6.44 13.93 1.28
CA ARG A 251 -6.84 13.33 -0.01
C ARG A 251 -8.17 12.60 0.09
N PHE A 252 -8.42 11.90 1.19
CA PHE A 252 -9.69 11.22 1.42
C PHE A 252 -10.83 12.24 1.57
N PHE A 253 -10.64 13.29 2.37
CA PHE A 253 -11.66 14.34 2.54
C PHE A 253 -11.99 15.07 1.24
N ALA A 254 -10.97 15.44 0.46
CA ALA A 254 -11.16 16.05 -0.86
C ALA A 254 -11.90 15.12 -1.84
N THR A 255 -11.70 13.80 -1.72
CA THR A 255 -12.44 12.81 -2.52
C THR A 255 -13.93 12.82 -2.17
N LEU A 256 -14.28 12.92 -0.89
CA LEU A 256 -15.68 13.00 -0.45
C LEU A 256 -16.34 14.32 -0.88
N GLU A 257 -15.60 15.43 -0.86
CA GLU A 257 -16.06 16.72 -1.37
C GLU A 257 -16.30 16.68 -2.89
N ALA A 258 -15.42 16.00 -3.63
CA ALA A 258 -15.58 15.79 -5.09
C ALA A 258 -16.79 14.92 -5.43
N LEU A 259 -17.25 14.06 -4.51
CA LEU A 259 -18.54 13.34 -4.59
C LEU A 259 -19.74 14.20 -4.16
N HIS A 260 -19.54 15.51 -4.01
CA HIS A 260 -20.54 16.49 -3.59
C HIS A 260 -21.09 16.29 -2.17
N TRP A 261 -20.37 15.60 -1.29
CA TRP A 261 -20.72 15.51 0.13
C TRP A 261 -20.02 16.61 0.95
N ARG A 262 -20.45 16.76 2.21
CA ARG A 262 -19.90 17.75 3.16
C ARG A 262 -19.22 17.03 4.34
N PRO A 263 -17.97 16.59 4.18
CA PRO A 263 -17.27 15.84 5.22
C PRO A 263 -16.89 16.74 6.40
N ILE A 264 -17.19 16.28 7.61
CA ILE A 264 -16.63 16.79 8.86
C ILE A 264 -15.36 15.96 9.15
N PRO A 265 -14.15 16.53 9.00
CA PRO A 265 -12.92 15.76 8.96
C PRO A 265 -12.43 15.33 10.36
N HIS A 266 -12.14 14.04 10.50
CA HIS A 266 -11.53 13.42 11.67
C HIS A 266 -10.25 12.68 11.26
N ALA A 267 -9.13 13.39 11.30
CA ALA A 267 -7.82 12.84 10.95
C ALA A 267 -7.18 12.14 12.16
N PHE A 268 -6.67 10.93 11.93
CA PHE A 268 -5.94 10.13 12.91
C PHE A 268 -4.52 9.82 12.41
N ALA A 269 -3.65 9.43 13.33
CA ALA A 269 -2.31 8.96 12.97
C ALA A 269 -2.38 7.69 12.09
N ASP A 270 -1.36 7.50 11.26
CA ASP A 270 -1.26 6.29 10.46
C ASP A 270 -1.18 5.05 11.38
N HIS A 271 -1.90 3.99 11.03
CA HIS A 271 -2.07 2.79 11.87
C HIS A 271 -2.68 3.06 13.26
N ALA A 272 -3.46 4.14 13.43
CA ALA A 272 -4.19 4.38 14.66
C ALA A 272 -5.08 3.19 15.02
N ARG A 273 -5.11 2.87 16.32
CA ARG A 273 -6.07 1.95 16.92
C ARG A 273 -7.31 2.74 17.31
N TYR A 274 -8.47 2.17 17.02
CA TYR A 274 -9.77 2.78 17.28
C TYR A 274 -10.47 2.10 18.45
N ARG A 275 -11.35 2.85 19.10
CA ARG A 275 -12.33 2.37 20.08
C ARG A 275 -13.73 2.79 19.64
N ALA A 276 -14.76 2.09 20.11
CA ALA A 276 -16.14 2.36 19.72
C ALA A 276 -16.57 3.80 20.02
N GLU A 277 -16.09 4.38 21.12
CA GLU A 277 -16.42 5.76 21.52
C GLU A 277 -15.86 6.79 20.53
N GLN A 278 -14.75 6.47 19.86
CA GLN A 278 -14.12 7.36 18.88
C GLN A 278 -14.84 7.35 17.52
N LEU A 279 -15.82 6.48 17.34
CA LEU A 279 -16.69 6.42 16.15
C LEU A 279 -18.05 7.06 16.39
N ARG A 280 -18.33 7.52 17.62
CA ARG A 280 -19.59 8.16 18.00
C ARG A 280 -19.39 9.67 18.03
N PHE A 281 -19.79 10.32 16.94
CA PHE A 281 -19.67 11.76 16.80
C PHE A 281 -21.00 12.47 17.05
N SER A 282 -20.93 13.77 17.29
CA SER A 282 -22.08 14.66 17.44
C SER A 282 -21.95 15.83 16.45
N PRO A 283 -23.02 16.21 15.72
CA PRO A 283 -24.36 15.60 15.70
C PRO A 283 -24.36 14.17 15.12
N ALA A 284 -25.43 13.40 15.34
CA ALA A 284 -25.53 12.05 14.78
C ALA A 284 -25.69 12.10 13.25
N LEU A 285 -24.60 11.84 12.53
CA LEU A 285 -24.51 11.80 11.08
C LEU A 285 -23.85 10.48 10.64
N PRO A 286 -24.03 10.05 9.37
CA PRO A 286 -23.32 8.89 8.83
C PRO A 286 -21.81 9.04 8.99
N VAL A 287 -21.13 7.94 9.31
CA VAL A 287 -19.66 7.91 9.39
C VAL A 287 -19.13 7.22 8.14
N VAL A 288 -18.30 7.91 7.36
CA VAL A 288 -17.59 7.34 6.21
C VAL A 288 -16.09 7.33 6.51
N MET A 289 -15.46 6.17 6.40
CA MET A 289 -14.03 6.01 6.65
C MET A 289 -13.27 5.43 5.45
N THR A 290 -11.94 5.44 5.52
CA THR A 290 -11.11 4.75 4.52
C THR A 290 -11.27 3.23 4.65
N GLU A 291 -11.06 2.49 3.56
CA GLU A 291 -11.03 1.01 3.60
C GLU A 291 -10.06 0.46 4.64
N LYS A 292 -8.89 1.09 4.78
CA LYS A 292 -7.88 0.64 5.76
C LYS A 292 -8.37 0.80 7.20
N ASP A 293 -9.12 1.86 7.48
CA ASP A 293 -9.67 2.09 8.81
C ASP A 293 -10.87 1.18 9.10
N ALA A 294 -11.67 0.89 8.08
CA ALA A 294 -12.80 -0.02 8.15
C ALA A 294 -12.41 -1.41 8.67
N VAL A 295 -11.29 -1.95 8.19
CA VAL A 295 -10.75 -3.26 8.61
C VAL A 295 -10.45 -3.32 10.11
N LYS A 296 -10.07 -2.19 10.72
CA LYS A 296 -9.81 -2.08 12.17
C LYS A 296 -11.08 -1.88 12.99
N CYS A 297 -12.11 -1.28 12.41
CA CYS A 297 -13.33 -0.88 13.11
C CYS A 297 -14.45 -1.93 13.06
N ARG A 298 -14.43 -2.85 12.09
CA ARG A 298 -15.55 -3.76 11.79
C ARG A 298 -16.16 -4.45 13.01
N ALA A 299 -15.33 -4.88 13.97
CA ALA A 299 -15.79 -5.64 15.13
C ALA A 299 -16.64 -4.84 16.13
N PHE A 300 -16.56 -3.51 16.11
CA PHE A 300 -17.23 -2.64 17.10
C PHE A 300 -17.86 -1.38 16.50
N ALA A 301 -17.86 -1.26 15.17
CA ALA A 301 -18.40 -0.10 14.48
C ALA A 301 -19.91 0.03 14.76
N PRO A 302 -20.40 1.26 15.04
CA PRO A 302 -21.83 1.55 15.05
C PRO A 302 -22.52 1.13 13.73
N ALA A 303 -23.85 0.95 13.78
CA ALA A 303 -24.63 0.53 12.62
C ALA A 303 -24.40 1.45 11.40
N ASP A 304 -24.50 2.77 11.56
CA ASP A 304 -24.40 3.73 10.45
C ASP A 304 -22.95 4.06 10.00
N CYS A 305 -22.06 3.07 10.02
CA CYS A 305 -20.69 3.19 9.55
C CYS A 305 -20.51 2.60 8.16
N TRP A 306 -19.86 3.39 7.30
CA TRP A 306 -19.56 3.06 5.92
C TRP A 306 -18.07 3.23 5.66
N TYR A 307 -17.58 2.59 4.62
CA TYR A 307 -16.29 2.93 4.05
C TYR A 307 -16.41 3.19 2.56
N LEU A 308 -15.55 4.07 2.06
CA LEU A 308 -15.46 4.36 0.64
C LEU A 308 -14.49 3.37 0.00
N ALA A 309 -15.02 2.46 -0.82
CA ALA A 309 -14.21 1.58 -1.65
C ALA A 309 -13.53 2.40 -2.75
N VAL A 310 -12.23 2.20 -2.93
CA VAL A 310 -11.41 2.83 -3.98
C VAL A 310 -10.66 1.79 -4.79
N ASP A 311 -10.64 1.98 -6.10
CA ASP A 311 -9.92 1.10 -7.02
C ASP A 311 -8.81 1.88 -7.72
N ALA A 312 -7.68 1.21 -7.95
CA ALA A 312 -6.62 1.78 -8.78
C ALA A 312 -7.02 1.68 -10.25
N VAL A 313 -6.85 2.78 -10.97
CA VAL A 313 -7.03 2.89 -12.42
C VAL A 313 -5.71 3.33 -13.03
N PRO A 314 -4.84 2.38 -13.40
CA PRO A 314 -3.62 2.66 -14.14
C PRO A 314 -3.90 3.17 -15.54
N SER A 315 -2.93 3.88 -16.12
CA SER A 315 -2.98 4.28 -17.52
C SER A 315 -3.05 3.05 -18.44
N PRO A 316 -3.65 3.18 -19.64
CA PRO A 316 -3.63 2.12 -20.64
C PRO A 316 -2.21 1.65 -20.98
N ALA A 317 -1.26 2.58 -21.07
CA ALA A 317 0.14 2.26 -21.35
C ALA A 317 0.77 1.36 -20.27
N PHE A 318 0.46 1.58 -18.99
CA PHE A 318 0.92 0.68 -17.94
C PHE A 318 0.29 -0.71 -18.05
N ALA A 319 -1.01 -0.78 -18.34
CA ALA A 319 -1.70 -2.04 -18.48
C ALA A 319 -1.09 -2.88 -19.62
N ASP A 320 -0.89 -2.28 -20.79
CA ASP A 320 -0.26 -2.92 -21.95
C ASP A 320 1.18 -3.34 -21.65
N TRP A 321 1.95 -2.46 -20.99
CA TRP A 321 3.32 -2.76 -20.58
C TRP A 321 3.38 -3.95 -19.60
N PHE A 322 2.48 -3.97 -18.61
CA PHE A 322 2.43 -5.02 -17.59
C PHE A 322 2.06 -6.36 -18.22
N ASP A 323 1.12 -6.38 -19.16
CA ASP A 323 0.76 -7.59 -19.89
C ASP A 323 1.92 -8.13 -20.71
N ALA A 324 2.64 -7.28 -21.43
CA ALA A 324 3.83 -7.68 -22.18
C ALA A 324 4.98 -8.13 -21.26
N ALA A 325 5.12 -7.52 -20.08
CA ALA A 325 6.10 -7.96 -19.08
C ALA A 325 5.75 -9.35 -18.53
N LEU A 326 4.48 -9.58 -18.25
CA LEU A 326 3.98 -10.87 -17.77
C LEU A 326 4.17 -11.98 -18.80
N ASP A 327 3.96 -11.71 -20.10
CA ASP A 327 4.27 -12.66 -21.18
C ASP A 327 5.74 -13.10 -21.16
N ARG A 328 6.66 -12.14 -21.05
CA ARG A 328 8.10 -12.44 -21.00
C ARG A 328 8.47 -13.24 -19.76
N LEU A 329 7.87 -12.92 -18.61
CA LEU A 329 8.13 -13.61 -17.36
C LEU A 329 7.67 -15.07 -17.41
N LEU A 330 6.45 -15.30 -17.89
CA LEU A 330 5.88 -16.65 -17.97
C LEU A 330 6.57 -17.50 -19.02
N ALA A 331 7.01 -16.93 -20.14
CA ALA A 331 7.79 -17.65 -21.16
C ALA A 331 9.20 -18.05 -20.69
N SER A 332 9.73 -17.38 -19.66
CA SER A 332 11.09 -17.61 -19.14
C SER A 332 11.18 -18.70 -18.05
N ARG A 333 10.06 -19.34 -17.70
CA ARG A 333 9.93 -20.30 -16.61
C ARG A 333 9.37 -21.63 -17.10
#